data_AF-B7K6F7-F1
#
_entry.id   AF-B7K6F7-F1
#
_cell.length_a   1.000
_cell.length_b   1.000
_cell.length_c   1.000
_cell.angle_alpha   90.00
_cell.angle_beta   90.00
_cell.angle_gamma   90.00
#
_symmetry.space_group_name_H-M   'P 1'
#
loop_
_entity.id
_entity.type
_entity.pdbx_description
1 polymer ?
#
loop_
_entity_poly.entity_id
_entity_poly.type
_entity_poly.pdbx_seq_one_letter_code
_entity_poly.pdbx_strand_id
1 'polypeptide(L)'
;MKLHTNIFNDAFRFAMSATQLKNLELCEATGKSQAWLSNLRNGKGNPGIHDFMELVILCEQLRPGFFEIFTRKLIGESRRLTVSPEELVNSLDSSELGALMHAVGNRMCDASSRNQDKDLIAS
;
A
#
# COMPACT_ATOMS: atom_id res chain seq x y z
N MET A 1 -16.01 -3.06 13.49
CA MET A 1 -15.96 -2.69 12.05
C MET A 1 -15.55 -3.94 11.27
N LYS A 2 -16.40 -4.51 10.42
CA LYS A 2 -16.02 -5.66 9.58
C LYS A 2 -15.30 -5.11 8.36
N LEU A 3 -14.03 -5.45 8.18
CA LEU A 3 -13.32 -5.19 6.93
C LEU A 3 -14.14 -5.83 5.79
N HIS A 4 -14.33 -5.11 4.68
CA HIS A 4 -14.84 -5.72 3.45
C HIS A 4 -13.78 -6.72 2.95
N THR A 5 -13.82 -7.93 3.48
CA THR A 5 -12.75 -8.94 3.42
C THR A 5 -12.29 -9.25 2.00
N ASN A 6 -13.18 -9.07 1.01
CA ASN A 6 -12.88 -9.36 -0.39
C ASN A 6 -11.90 -8.36 -1.01
N ILE A 7 -12.06 -7.05 -0.78
CA ILE A 7 -11.20 -6.03 -1.41
C ILE A 7 -9.76 -6.13 -0.87
N PHE A 8 -9.62 -6.36 0.43
CA PHE A 8 -8.32 -6.52 1.07
C PHE A 8 -7.60 -7.78 0.61
N ASN A 9 -8.29 -8.91 0.57
CA ASN A 9 -7.70 -10.17 0.12
C ASN A 9 -7.31 -10.13 -1.35
N ASP A 10 -8.11 -9.47 -2.19
CA ASP A 10 -7.80 -9.29 -3.60
C ASP A 10 -6.60 -8.37 -3.80
N ALA A 11 -6.49 -7.27 -3.02
CA ALA A 11 -5.31 -6.41 -3.02
C ALA A 11 -4.05 -7.15 -2.57
N PHE A 12 -4.17 -7.96 -1.51
CA PHE A 12 -3.07 -8.77 -1.00
C PHE A 12 -2.61 -9.83 -2.00
N ARG A 13 -3.55 -10.55 -2.62
CA ARG A 13 -3.26 -11.53 -3.69
C ARG A 13 -2.60 -10.88 -4.89
N PHE A 14 -3.07 -9.70 -5.28
CA PHE A 14 -2.50 -8.94 -6.39
C PHE A 14 -1.06 -8.55 -6.10
N ALA A 15 -0.78 -7.98 -4.92
CA ALA A 15 0.56 -7.59 -4.51
C ALA A 15 1.51 -8.79 -4.45
N MET A 16 1.10 -9.92 -3.86
CA MET A 16 1.90 -11.15 -3.86
C MET A 16 2.27 -11.62 -5.28
N SER A 17 1.32 -11.55 -6.21
CA SER A 17 1.56 -11.94 -7.59
C SER A 17 2.50 -10.98 -8.30
N ALA A 18 2.35 -9.67 -8.06
CA ALA A 18 3.17 -8.63 -8.69
C ALA A 18 4.63 -8.66 -8.19
N THR A 19 4.85 -8.97 -6.91
CA THR A 19 6.19 -9.08 -6.32
C THR A 19 6.80 -10.47 -6.40
N GLN A 20 6.09 -11.42 -7.02
CA GLN A 20 6.47 -12.84 -7.08
C GLN A 20 6.74 -13.46 -5.69
N LEU A 21 6.09 -12.95 -4.65
CA LEU A 21 6.23 -13.47 -3.29
C LEU A 21 5.49 -14.80 -3.18
N LYS A 22 6.20 -15.86 -2.81
CA LYS A 22 5.63 -17.20 -2.68
C LYS A 22 5.06 -17.43 -1.29
N ASN A 23 4.00 -18.23 -1.21
CA ASN A 23 3.39 -18.62 0.06
C ASN A 23 4.37 -19.32 0.99
N LEU A 24 5.30 -20.13 0.45
CA LEU A 24 6.28 -20.86 1.26
C LEU A 24 7.21 -19.90 2.00
N GLU A 25 7.78 -18.92 1.31
CA GLU A 25 8.66 -17.89 1.89
C GLU A 25 7.93 -17.10 2.99
N LEU A 26 6.67 -16.75 2.74
CA LEU A 26 5.87 -16.01 3.72
C LEU A 26 5.48 -16.88 4.94
N CYS A 27 5.22 -18.18 4.74
CA CYS A 27 4.98 -19.12 5.82
C CYS A 27 6.23 -19.31 6.70
N GLU A 28 7.42 -19.40 6.09
CA GLU A 28 8.69 -19.49 6.80
C GLU A 28 8.95 -18.24 7.64
N ALA A 29 8.71 -17.05 7.07
CA ALA A 29 8.90 -15.79 7.77
C ALA A 29 7.89 -15.55 8.91
N THR A 30 6.66 -16.04 8.76
CA THR A 30 5.58 -15.82 9.75
C THR A 30 5.46 -16.95 10.78
N GLY A 31 6.09 -18.10 10.53
CA GLY A 31 5.87 -19.34 11.30
C GLY A 31 4.45 -19.91 11.15
N LYS A 32 3.62 -19.38 10.24
CA LYS A 32 2.23 -19.81 10.03
C LYS A 32 2.18 -20.92 8.97
N SER A 33 1.21 -21.81 9.09
CA SER A 33 1.00 -22.89 8.13
C SER A 33 0.49 -22.38 6.77
N GLN A 34 0.74 -23.14 5.71
CA GLN A 34 0.18 -22.82 4.39
C GLN A 34 -1.36 -22.83 4.39
N ALA A 35 -1.98 -23.68 5.22
CA ALA A 35 -3.44 -23.70 5.37
C ALA A 35 -3.97 -22.39 5.95
N TRP A 36 -3.28 -21.81 6.94
CA TRP A 36 -3.62 -20.51 7.51
C TRP A 36 -3.56 -19.42 6.44
N LEU A 37 -2.46 -19.37 5.68
CA LEU A 37 -2.23 -18.36 4.64
C LEU A 37 -3.21 -18.52 3.46
N SER A 38 -3.59 -19.75 3.12
CA SER A 38 -4.61 -20.04 2.11
C SER A 38 -6.00 -19.59 2.57
N ASN A 39 -6.36 -19.85 3.83
CA ASN A 39 -7.63 -19.40 4.39
C ASN A 39 -7.73 -17.88 4.42
N LEU A 40 -6.63 -17.21 4.80
CA LEU A 40 -6.49 -15.76 4.73
C LEU A 40 -6.79 -15.22 3.33
N ARG A 41 -6.04 -15.69 2.32
CA ARG A 41 -6.15 -15.22 0.93
C ARG A 41 -7.51 -15.45 0.31
N ASN A 42 -8.21 -16.50 0.72
CA ASN A 42 -9.51 -16.86 0.19
C ASN A 42 -10.68 -16.31 1.02
N GLY A 43 -10.41 -15.42 1.99
CA GLY A 43 -11.44 -14.83 2.85
C GLY A 43 -12.14 -15.82 3.78
N LYS A 44 -11.57 -17.00 3.95
CA LYS A 44 -12.05 -18.04 4.87
C LYS A 44 -11.45 -17.89 6.28
N GLY A 45 -10.44 -17.03 6.44
CA GLY A 45 -9.85 -16.64 7.72
C GLY A 45 -10.16 -15.18 8.04
N ASN A 46 -10.32 -14.88 9.33
CA ASN A 46 -10.49 -13.51 9.83
C ASN A 46 -9.29 -13.16 10.74
N PRO A 47 -8.15 -12.77 10.17
CA PRO A 47 -6.99 -12.32 10.96
C PRO A 47 -7.39 -11.10 11.79
N GLY A 48 -6.78 -10.93 12.96
CA GLY A 48 -6.84 -9.64 13.64
C GLY A 48 -6.20 -8.56 12.77
N ILE A 49 -6.63 -7.30 12.91
CA ILE A 49 -6.01 -6.19 12.17
C ILE A 49 -4.50 -6.10 12.44
N HIS A 50 -4.09 -6.40 13.68
CA HIS A 50 -2.68 -6.44 14.07
C HIS A 50 -1.90 -7.55 13.35
N ASP A 51 -2.41 -8.80 13.35
CA ASP A 51 -1.78 -9.92 12.64
C ASP A 51 -1.60 -9.61 11.15
N PHE A 52 -2.58 -8.90 10.57
CA PHE A 52 -2.55 -8.54 9.17
C PHE A 52 -1.56 -7.41 8.87
N MET A 53 -1.45 -6.41 9.75
CA MET A 53 -0.45 -5.35 9.62
C MET A 53 0.97 -5.91 9.73
N GLU A 54 1.22 -6.81 10.69
CA GLU A 54 2.50 -7.51 10.79
C GLU A 54 2.82 -8.29 9.52
N LEU A 55 1.82 -8.97 8.94
CA LEU A 55 1.98 -9.70 7.69
C LEU A 55 2.38 -8.78 6.53
N VAL A 56 1.74 -7.62 6.40
CA VAL A 56 2.06 -6.65 5.34
C VAL A 56 3.46 -6.06 5.53
N ILE A 57 3.87 -5.77 6.76
CA ILE A 57 5.23 -5.31 7.09
C ILE A 57 6.26 -6.39 6.72
N LEU A 58 6.00 -7.65 7.07
CA LEU A 58 6.87 -8.78 6.68
C LEU A 58 6.95 -8.92 5.16
N CYS A 59 5.85 -8.77 4.44
CA CYS A 59 5.87 -8.78 2.97
C CYS A 59 6.73 -7.66 2.39
N GLU A 60 6.68 -6.44 2.95
CA GLU A 60 7.54 -5.32 2.55
C GLU A 60 9.02 -5.62 2.82
N GLN A 61 9.36 -6.25 3.95
CA GLN A 61 10.72 -6.64 4.27
C GLN A 61 11.26 -7.71 3.30
N LEU A 62 10.43 -8.70 2.94
CA LEU A 62 10.81 -9.75 2.00
C LEU A 62 10.86 -9.27 0.54
N ARG A 63 10.01 -8.29 0.20
CA ARG A 63 9.87 -7.71 -1.14
C ARG A 63 9.59 -6.20 -1.02
N PRO A 64 10.64 -5.36 -1.03
CA PRO A 64 10.47 -3.91 -1.02
C PRO A 64 9.54 -3.42 -2.14
N GLY A 65 8.61 -2.54 -1.80
CA GLY A 65 7.55 -2.05 -2.71
C GLY A 65 6.24 -2.84 -2.65
N PHE A 66 6.17 -3.92 -1.86
CA PHE A 66 4.92 -4.66 -1.64
C PHE A 66 3.82 -3.76 -1.06
N PHE A 67 4.14 -2.95 -0.05
CA PHE A 67 3.19 -2.07 0.62
C PHE A 67 2.58 -1.06 -0.34
N GLU A 68 3.39 -0.47 -1.22
CA GLU A 68 2.92 0.47 -2.23
C GLU A 68 1.95 -0.19 -3.23
N ILE A 69 2.30 -1.37 -3.73
CA ILE A 69 1.46 -2.12 -4.68
C ILE A 69 0.15 -2.54 -4.02
N PHE A 70 0.23 -3.03 -2.78
CA PHE A 70 -0.91 -3.43 -1.98
C PHE A 70 -1.86 -2.25 -1.75
N THR A 71 -1.35 -1.13 -1.24
CA THR A 71 -2.14 0.06 -0.95
C THR A 71 -2.74 0.67 -2.20
N ARG A 72 -2.00 0.77 -3.31
CA ARG A 72 -2.56 1.20 -4.62
C ARG A 72 -3.72 0.32 -5.07
N LYS A 73 -3.62 -0.99 -4.90
CA LYS A 73 -4.72 -1.90 -5.29
C LYS A 73 -5.90 -1.77 -4.33
N LEU A 74 -5.64 -1.56 -3.04
CA LEU A 74 -6.64 -1.45 -1.98
C LEU A 74 -7.50 -0.19 -2.10
N ILE A 75 -6.86 0.96 -2.33
CA ILE A 75 -7.55 2.25 -2.58
C ILE A 75 -8.21 2.29 -3.97
N GLY A 76 -7.96 1.26 -4.80
CA GLY A 76 -8.34 1.19 -6.20
C GLY A 76 -7.54 2.15 -7.07
N GLU A 77 -7.75 2.09 -8.39
CA GLU A 77 -7.34 3.16 -9.31
C GLU A 77 -8.13 4.47 -9.09
N SER A 78 -8.83 4.62 -7.96
CA SER A 78 -9.52 5.84 -7.62
C SER A 78 -8.46 6.91 -7.33
N ARG A 79 -8.07 7.61 -8.39
CA ARG A 79 -7.23 8.82 -8.40
C ARG A 79 -7.86 9.97 -7.60
N ARG A 80 -9.00 9.76 -6.95
CA ARG A 80 -9.80 10.78 -6.29
C ARG A 80 -10.06 10.34 -4.86
N LEU A 81 -9.46 11.07 -3.93
CA LEU A 81 -9.96 11.18 -2.57
C LEU A 81 -11.45 11.55 -2.66
N THR A 82 -12.32 10.72 -2.10
CA THR A 82 -13.75 11.04 -1.96
C THR A 82 -14.02 11.94 -0.75
N VAL A 83 -13.00 12.13 0.08
CA VAL A 83 -12.96 13.05 1.23
C VAL A 83 -12.53 14.43 0.75
N SER A 84 -13.11 15.50 1.29
CA SER A 84 -12.66 16.84 0.94
C SER A 84 -11.21 17.06 1.42
N PRO A 85 -10.42 17.92 0.75
CA PRO A 85 -9.09 18.27 1.22
C PRO A 85 -9.10 18.80 2.66
N GLU A 86 -10.10 19.58 3.05
CA GLU A 86 -10.22 20.09 4.42
C GLU A 86 -10.50 18.97 5.43
N GLU A 87 -11.41 18.05 5.11
CA GLU A 87 -11.70 16.88 5.97
C GLU A 87 -10.46 15.99 6.11
N LEU A 88 -9.70 15.80 5.04
CA LEU A 88 -8.44 15.06 5.09
C LEU A 88 -7.45 15.76 6.03
N VAL A 89 -7.16 17.05 5.83
CA VAL A 89 -6.21 17.80 6.66
C VAL A 89 -6.60 17.78 8.14
N ASN A 90 -7.89 17.94 8.44
CA ASN A 90 -8.39 17.92 9.82
C ASN A 90 -8.34 16.54 10.46
N SER A 91 -8.25 15.47 9.66
CA SER A 91 -8.15 14.09 10.15
C SER A 91 -6.72 13.66 10.50
N LEU A 92 -5.70 14.41 10.05
CA LEU A 92 -4.30 14.08 10.24
C LEU A 92 -3.74 14.75 11.49
N ASP A 93 -2.89 14.04 12.22
CA ASP A 93 -2.08 14.67 13.26
C ASP A 93 -0.93 15.52 12.66
N SER A 94 -0.20 16.25 13.51
CA SER A 94 0.87 17.15 13.06
C SER A 94 2.01 16.42 12.34
N SER A 95 2.29 15.17 12.72
CA SER A 95 3.34 14.36 12.09
C SER A 95 2.90 13.84 10.72
N GLU A 96 1.66 13.39 10.62
CA GLU A 96 1.04 12.90 9.39
C GLU A 96 0.85 14.03 8.37
N LEU A 97 0.40 15.20 8.84
CA LEU A 97 0.30 16.40 8.01
C LEU A 97 1.69 16.85 7.52
N GLY A 98 2.71 16.81 8.38
CA GLY A 98 4.09 17.11 8.00
C GLY A 98 4.61 16.18 6.90
N ALA A 99 4.36 14.88 7.03
CA ALA A 99 4.72 13.89 6.02
C ALA A 99 3.99 14.13 4.68
N LEU A 100 2.70 14.48 4.74
CA LEU A 100 1.91 14.83 3.55
C LEU A 100 2.48 16.07 2.84
N MET A 101 2.79 17.14 3.60
CA MET A 101 3.38 18.37 3.05
C MET A 101 4.75 18.12 2.42
N HIS A 102 5.58 17.29 3.05
CA HIS A 102 6.89 16.90 2.50
C HIS A 102 6.73 16.14 1.17
N ALA A 103 5.81 15.18 1.10
CA ALA A 103 5.54 14.44 -0.14
C ALA A 103 4.99 15.34 -1.26
N VAL A 104 4.14 16.32 -0.93
CA VAL A 104 3.68 17.35 -1.88
C VAL A 104 4.84 18.19 -2.38
N GLY A 105 5.73 18.64 -1.49
CA GLY A 105 6.94 19.37 -1.84
C GLY A 105 7.82 18.63 -2.84
N ASN A 106 8.13 17.36 -2.55
CA ASN A 106 8.92 16.51 -3.46
C ASN A 106 8.28 16.39 -4.84
N ARG A 107 6.96 16.18 -4.90
CA ARG A 107 6.23 16.10 -6.16
C ARG A 107 6.31 17.40 -6.98
N MET A 108 6.24 18.56 -6.31
CA MET A 108 6.33 19.87 -6.98
C MET A 108 7.75 20.13 -7.51
N CYS A 109 8.78 19.75 -6.76
CA CYS A 109 10.17 19.79 -7.23
C CYS A 109 10.36 18.90 -8.47
N ASP A 110 9.90 17.64 -8.43
CA ASP A 110 10.01 16.71 -9.55
C ASP A 110 9.23 17.14 -10.80
N ALA A 111 8.13 17.86 -10.62
CA ALA A 111 7.36 18.44 -11.72
C ALA A 111 8.09 19.64 -12.34
N SER A 112 8.77 20.44 -11.52
CA SER A 112 9.53 21.62 -11.95
C SER A 112 10.77 21.22 -12.76
N SER A 113 11.52 20.19 -12.31
CA SER A 113 12.68 19.67 -13.02
C SER A 113 12.31 19.11 -14.41
N ARG A 114 11.16 18.42 -14.52
CA ARG A 114 10.66 17.88 -15.80
C ARG A 114 10.20 18.93 -16.80
N ASN A 115 9.89 20.15 -16.36
CA ASN A 115 9.56 21.26 -17.26
C ASN A 115 10.82 21.96 -17.77
N GLN A 116 11.86 22.10 -16.95
CA GLN A 116 13.15 22.69 -17.39
C GLN A 116 13.84 21.86 -18.48
N ASP A 117 13.81 20.53 -18.38
CA ASP A 117 14.38 19.65 -19.42
C ASP A 117 13.66 19.77 -20.77
N LYS A 118 12.38 20.14 -20.78
CA LYS A 118 11.64 20.32 -22.04
C LYS A 118 12.00 21.62 -22.77
N ASP A 119 12.30 22.68 -22.02
CA ASP A 119 12.70 23.97 -22.59
C ASP A 119 14.13 23.95 -23.16
N LEU A 120 15.00 23.11 -22.60
CA LEU A 120 16.38 22.87 -23.09
C LEU A 120 16.44 22.05 -24.40
N ILE A 121 15.43 21.23 -24.69
CA ILE A 121 15.35 20.46 -25.94
C ILE A 121 14.66 21.26 -27.06
N ALA A 122 13.96 22.35 -26.70
CA ALA A 122 13.24 23.23 -27.62
C ALA A 122 14.00 24.52 -28.00
N SER A 123 15.24 24.69 -27.52
CA SER A 123 16.15 25.81 -27.83
C SER A 123 17.30 25.37 -28.73
#